data_AF-G7J0J6-F1
#
_entry.id   AF-G7J0J6-F1
#
_cell.length_a   1.000
_cell.length_b   1.000
_cell.length_c   1.000
_cell.angle_alpha   90.00
_cell.angle_beta   90.00
_cell.angle_gamma   90.00
#
_symmetry.space_group_name_H-M   'P 1'
#
loop_
_entity.id
_entity.type
_entity.pdbx_description
1 polymer ?
#
loop_
_entity_poly.entity_id
_entity_poly.type
_entity_poly.pdbx_seq_one_letter_code
_entity_poly.pdbx_strand_id
1 'polypeptide(L)'
;MVVEALLAASFEVLLEKIVSGDFVDFFRSTKLDLSLLKKQKITLLSLQAVLHDAEEKQITNPAVKEWLDMLQDAVYEADNLFDEINTEALRCKVKAEFKSKNATAKVRNILSSCFKRFNGVINTKMQKLFERFEKTETWIKRRYFYRCLAWDSYKFCSR
;
A
#
# COMPACT_ATOMS: atom_id res chain seq x y z
N MET A 1 4.51 3.24 21.67
CA MET A 1 6.01 3.03 21.63
C MET A 1 6.57 3.63 20.33
N VAL A 2 7.87 3.98 20.22
CA VAL A 2 8.42 4.72 19.04
C VAL A 2 8.14 4.04 17.68
N VAL A 3 8.19 2.70 17.63
CA VAL A 3 7.98 1.93 16.39
C VAL A 3 6.55 2.06 15.85
N GLU A 4 5.57 2.18 16.73
CA GLU A 4 4.17 2.28 16.34
C GLU A 4 3.84 3.65 15.73
N ALA A 5 4.29 4.73 16.38
CA ALA A 5 4.14 6.08 15.85
C ALA A 5 4.81 6.22 14.47
N LEU A 6 5.96 5.54 14.28
CA LEU A 6 6.62 5.48 12.98
C LEU A 6 5.79 4.73 11.93
N LEU A 7 5.18 3.59 12.29
CA LEU A 7 4.29 2.83 11.42
C LEU A 7 3.03 3.61 11.04
N ALA A 8 2.41 4.28 12.02
CA ALA A 8 1.22 5.11 11.79
C ALA A 8 1.52 6.24 10.81
N ALA A 9 2.62 6.98 11.03
CA ALA A 9 3.06 8.02 10.10
C ALA A 9 3.37 7.46 8.70
N SER A 10 3.97 6.26 8.63
CA SER A 10 4.24 5.61 7.34
C SER A 10 2.96 5.21 6.60
N PHE A 11 1.93 4.74 7.32
CA PHE A 11 0.61 4.47 6.74
C PHE A 11 -0.06 5.72 6.21
N GLU A 12 0.03 6.84 6.93
CA GLU A 12 -0.48 8.13 6.45
C GLU A 12 0.17 8.51 5.12
N VAL A 13 1.51 8.44 5.04
CA VAL A 13 2.25 8.72 3.81
C VAL A 13 1.85 7.79 2.67
N LEU A 14 1.72 6.47 2.92
CA LEU A 14 1.28 5.51 1.91
C LEU A 14 -0.15 5.79 1.43
N LEU A 15 -1.06 6.13 2.35
CA LEU A 15 -2.44 6.47 2.02
C LEU A 15 -2.51 7.75 1.17
N GLU A 16 -1.74 8.79 1.52
CA GLU A 16 -1.60 10.01 0.74
C GLU A 16 -1.06 9.75 -0.66
N LYS A 17 -0.04 8.89 -0.79
CA LYS A 17 0.51 8.47 -2.09
C LYS A 17 -0.56 7.75 -2.94
N ILE A 18 -1.34 6.84 -2.34
CA ILE A 18 -2.40 6.08 -3.06
C ILE A 18 -3.53 6.98 -3.55
N VAL A 19 -3.92 8.00 -2.77
CA VAL A 19 -5.00 8.92 -3.14
C VAL A 19 -4.52 10.11 -3.95
N SER A 20 -3.22 10.29 -4.11
CA SER A 20 -2.63 11.33 -4.95
C SER A 20 -3.17 11.27 -6.37
N GLY A 21 -3.59 12.44 -6.88
CA GLY A 21 -4.12 12.57 -8.23
C GLY A 21 -3.16 12.02 -9.29
N ASP A 22 -1.87 12.31 -9.14
CA ASP A 22 -0.82 11.85 -10.05
C ASP A 22 -0.71 10.32 -10.08
N PHE A 23 -0.82 9.67 -8.92
CA PHE A 23 -0.76 8.22 -8.79
C PHE A 23 -2.02 7.55 -9.36
N VAL A 24 -3.21 8.10 -9.06
CA VAL A 24 -4.48 7.59 -9.60
C VAL A 24 -4.57 7.79 -11.11
N ASP A 25 -4.17 8.95 -11.62
CA ASP A 25 -4.15 9.24 -13.05
C ASP A 25 -3.10 8.41 -13.79
N PHE A 26 -1.98 8.12 -13.14
CA PHE A 26 -1.03 7.12 -13.63
C PHE A 26 -1.73 5.78 -13.82
N PHE A 27 -2.35 5.20 -12.77
CA PHE A 27 -3.05 3.91 -12.87
C PHE A 27 -4.14 3.91 -13.96
N ARG A 28 -4.88 5.03 -14.09
CA ARG A 28 -5.92 5.20 -15.12
C ARG A 28 -5.32 5.23 -16.53
N SER A 29 -4.21 5.95 -16.71
CA SER A 29 -3.53 6.09 -18.01
C SER A 29 -2.86 4.80 -18.48
N THR A 30 -2.46 3.94 -17.54
CA THR A 30 -1.74 2.69 -17.79
C THR A 30 -2.65 1.46 -17.86
N LYS A 31 -3.94 1.60 -17.52
CA LYS A 31 -4.87 0.48 -17.34
C LYS A 31 -4.40 -0.52 -16.27
N LEU A 32 -3.76 -0.03 -15.22
CA LEU A 32 -3.51 -0.81 -14.02
C LEU A 32 -4.83 -1.12 -13.31
N ASP A 33 -4.80 -2.15 -12.45
CA ASP A 33 -5.99 -2.58 -11.73
C ASP A 33 -6.35 -1.58 -10.61
N LEU A 34 -7.29 -0.68 -10.91
CA LEU A 34 -7.84 0.26 -9.93
C LEU A 34 -8.59 -0.44 -8.79
N SER A 35 -9.08 -1.66 -9.00
CA SER A 35 -9.73 -2.43 -7.93
C SER A 35 -8.70 -2.92 -6.91
N LEU A 36 -7.51 -3.31 -7.36
CA LEU A 36 -6.38 -3.68 -6.51
C LEU A 36 -5.92 -2.50 -5.67
N LEU A 37 -5.81 -1.31 -6.27
CA LEU A 37 -5.45 -0.08 -5.55
C LEU A 37 -6.46 0.26 -4.45
N LYS A 38 -7.76 0.14 -4.74
CA LYS A 38 -8.84 0.35 -3.75
C LYS A 38 -8.76 -0.67 -2.60
N LYS A 39 -8.47 -1.94 -2.92
CA LYS A 39 -8.33 -2.98 -1.89
C LYS A 39 -7.15 -2.69 -0.97
N GLN A 40 -5.98 -2.35 -1.51
CA GLN A 40 -4.83 -1.95 -0.69
C GLN A 40 -5.15 -0.78 0.24
N LYS A 41 -5.85 0.25 -0.26
CA LYS A 41 -6.30 1.37 0.59
C LYS A 41 -7.14 0.88 1.77
N ILE A 42 -8.11 0.00 1.53
CA ILE A 42 -8.98 -0.54 2.59
C ILE A 42 -8.17 -1.34 3.60
N THR A 43 -7.25 -2.19 3.13
CA THR A 43 -6.39 -2.99 4.02
C THR A 43 -5.46 -2.12 4.86
N LEU A 44 -4.86 -1.07 4.29
CA LEU A 44 -4.02 -0.13 5.04
C LEU A 44 -4.82 0.61 6.11
N LEU A 45 -6.04 1.06 5.81
CA LEU A 45 -6.93 1.69 6.79
C LEU A 45 -7.32 0.72 7.92
N SER A 46 -7.60 -0.54 7.59
CA SER A 46 -7.88 -1.59 8.58
C SER A 46 -6.67 -1.85 9.48
N LEU A 47 -5.48 -1.94 8.91
CA LEU A 47 -4.23 -2.12 9.65
C LEU A 47 -3.92 -0.91 10.54
N GLN A 48 -4.19 0.31 10.08
CA GLN A 48 -4.04 1.53 10.88
C GLN A 48 -4.98 1.53 12.11
N ALA A 49 -6.22 1.09 11.94
CA ALA A 49 -7.15 0.93 13.06
C ALA A 49 -6.68 -0.12 14.05
N VAL A 50 -6.21 -1.28 13.57
CA VAL A 50 -5.65 -2.35 14.42
C VAL A 50 -4.37 -1.89 15.13
N LEU A 51 -3.55 -1.06 14.48
CA LEU A 51 -2.32 -0.51 15.05
C LEU A 51 -2.63 0.40 16.24
N HIS A 52 -3.57 1.33 16.08
CA HIS A 52 -4.02 2.22 17.14
C HIS A 52 -4.59 1.45 18.35
N ASP A 53 -5.35 0.37 18.10
CA ASP A 53 -5.85 -0.51 19.17
C ASP A 53 -4.76 -1.36 19.83
N ALA A 54 -3.63 -1.56 19.14
CA ALA A 54 -2.49 -2.33 19.63
C ALA A 54 -1.58 -1.50 20.56
N GLU A 55 -1.59 -0.16 20.48
CA GLU A 55 -0.79 0.74 21.33
C GLU A 55 -0.96 0.41 22.82
N GLU A 56 -2.21 0.29 23.26
CA GLU A 56 -2.55 0.04 24.65
C GLU A 56 -2.09 -1.33 25.15
N LYS A 57 -1.87 -2.30 24.23
CA LYS A 57 -1.59 -3.72 24.54
C LYS A 57 -0.16 -4.14 24.24
N GLN A 58 0.63 -3.28 23.60
CA GLN A 58 1.99 -3.54 23.15
C GLN A 58 2.96 -3.80 24.31
N ILE A 59 2.70 -3.23 25.49
CA ILE A 59 3.58 -3.31 26.67
C ILE A 59 3.64 -4.73 27.24
N THR A 60 2.57 -5.52 27.08
CA THR A 60 2.41 -6.79 27.82
C THR A 60 2.45 -8.03 26.94
N ASN A 61 2.44 -7.92 25.61
CA ASN A 61 2.29 -9.08 24.74
C ASN A 61 3.39 -9.19 23.65
N PRO A 62 4.31 -10.17 23.79
CA PRO A 62 5.37 -10.43 22.82
C PRO A 62 4.87 -10.70 21.39
N ALA A 63 3.66 -11.24 21.22
CA ALA A 63 3.12 -11.48 19.88
C ALA A 63 2.71 -10.17 19.17
N VAL A 64 2.50 -9.05 19.87
CA VAL A 64 2.21 -7.75 19.24
C VAL A 64 3.50 -7.25 18.62
N LYS A 65 4.62 -7.42 19.33
CA LYS A 65 5.95 -7.05 18.83
C LYS A 65 6.30 -7.80 17.54
N GLU A 66 6.13 -9.13 17.53
CA GLU A 66 6.38 -9.94 16.31
C GLU A 66 5.50 -9.49 15.13
N TRP A 67 4.22 -9.18 15.39
CA TRP A 67 3.33 -8.65 14.35
C TRP A 67 3.76 -7.29 13.83
N LEU A 68 4.21 -6.38 14.71
CA LEU A 68 4.69 -5.06 14.32
C LEU A 68 5.95 -5.15 13.45
N ASP A 69 6.87 -6.06 13.78
CA ASP A 69 8.06 -6.31 12.97
C ASP A 69 7.66 -6.80 11.56
N MET A 70 6.71 -7.75 11.47
CA MET A 70 6.16 -8.21 10.18
C MET A 70 5.44 -7.11 9.40
N LEU A 71 4.73 -6.23 10.11
CA LEU A 71 4.00 -5.11 9.53
C LEU A 71 4.96 -4.06 8.98
N GLN A 72 6.04 -3.78 9.72
CA GLN A 72 7.09 -2.86 9.32
C GLN A 72 7.78 -3.32 8.04
N ASP A 73 8.10 -4.61 7.93
CA ASP A 73 8.64 -5.18 6.69
C ASP A 73 7.69 -4.99 5.50
N ALA A 74 6.38 -5.16 5.71
CA ALA A 74 5.38 -4.97 4.64
C ALA A 74 5.26 -3.49 4.23
N VAL A 75 5.34 -2.57 5.18
CA VAL A 75 5.35 -1.12 4.92
C VAL A 75 6.58 -0.70 4.12
N TYR A 76 7.77 -1.19 4.46
CA TYR A 76 8.98 -0.89 3.69
C TYR A 76 8.91 -1.42 2.26
N GLU A 77 8.35 -2.62 2.06
CA GLU A 77 8.10 -3.15 0.72
C GLU A 77 7.10 -2.30 -0.07
N ALA A 78 6.06 -1.78 0.58
CA ALA A 78 5.08 -0.89 -0.04
C ALA A 78 5.70 0.42 -0.50
N ASP A 79 6.48 1.07 0.37
CA ASP A 79 7.10 2.35 0.09
C ASP A 79 8.09 2.24 -1.08
N ASN A 80 8.93 1.20 -1.06
CA ASN A 80 9.86 0.89 -2.15
C ASN A 80 9.12 0.64 -3.49
N LEU A 81 7.99 -0.07 -3.46
CA LEU A 81 7.18 -0.31 -4.66
C LEU A 81 6.58 0.99 -5.21
N PHE A 82 6.11 1.88 -4.34
CA PHE A 82 5.53 3.15 -4.77
C PHE A 82 6.59 4.07 -5.37
N ASP A 83 7.78 4.09 -4.81
CA ASP A 83 8.90 4.86 -5.35
C ASP A 83 9.38 4.30 -6.69
N GLU A 84 9.36 2.98 -6.90
CA GLU A 84 9.62 2.35 -8.20
C GLU A 84 8.58 2.77 -9.25
N ILE A 85 7.30 2.78 -8.87
CA ILE A 85 6.21 3.24 -9.75
C ILE A 85 6.39 4.71 -10.12
N ASN A 86 6.67 5.56 -9.15
CA ASN A 86 6.86 7.00 -9.38
C ASN A 86 8.08 7.26 -10.27
N THR A 87 9.18 6.56 -10.02
CA THR A 87 10.40 6.64 -10.83
C THR A 87 10.12 6.24 -12.28
N GLU A 88 9.38 5.15 -12.49
CA GLU A 88 9.03 4.70 -13.84
C GLU A 88 8.04 5.64 -14.53
N ALA A 89 7.08 6.21 -13.79
CA ALA A 89 6.16 7.24 -14.27
C ALA A 89 6.92 8.44 -14.84
N LEU A 90 7.86 8.98 -14.06
CA LEU A 90 8.71 10.10 -14.48
C LEU A 90 9.58 9.72 -15.67
N ARG A 91 10.20 8.54 -15.67
CA ARG A 91 11.03 8.06 -16.78
C ARG A 91 10.26 7.98 -18.08
N CYS A 92 9.04 7.41 -18.06
CA CYS A 92 8.19 7.30 -19.24
C CYS A 92 7.72 8.68 -19.72
N LYS A 93 7.43 9.62 -18.81
CA LYS A 93 7.09 11.01 -19.15
C LYS A 93 8.23 11.72 -19.88
N VAL A 94 9.44 11.71 -19.32
CA VAL A 94 10.64 12.29 -19.95
C VAL A 94 10.91 11.66 -21.32
N LYS A 95 10.80 10.33 -21.43
CA LYS A 95 10.98 9.61 -22.70
C LYS A 95 9.93 9.99 -23.75
N ALA A 96 8.68 10.20 -23.34
CA ALA A 96 7.62 10.60 -24.23
C ALA A 96 7.79 12.04 -24.72
N GLU A 97 8.22 12.95 -23.85
CA GLU A 97 8.53 14.34 -24.20
C GLU A 97 9.72 14.40 -25.19
N PHE A 98 10.80 13.67 -24.93
CA PHE A 98 11.96 13.62 -25.82
C PHE A 98 11.60 13.03 -27.20
N LYS A 99 10.87 11.92 -27.24
CA LYS A 99 10.47 11.29 -28.50
C LYS A 99 9.45 12.12 -29.28
N SER A 100 8.54 12.82 -28.60
CA SER A 100 7.56 13.68 -29.26
C SER A 100 8.20 14.90 -29.93
N LYS A 101 9.35 15.38 -29.44
CA LYS A 101 10.11 16.43 -30.12
C LYS A 101 10.74 15.94 -31.44
N ASN A 102 10.97 14.64 -31.55
CA ASN A 102 11.69 14.01 -32.68
C ASN A 102 10.79 13.14 -33.58
N ALA A 103 9.49 13.01 -33.29
CA ALA A 103 8.57 12.12 -33.99
C ALA A 103 7.14 12.70 -34.04
N THR A 104 6.40 12.39 -35.11
CA THR A 104 4.98 12.78 -35.31
C THR A 104 3.98 12.00 -34.44
N ALA A 105 4.46 11.04 -33.63
CA ALA A 105 3.61 10.22 -32.78
C ALA A 105 3.12 11.00 -31.54
N LYS A 106 1.81 10.94 -31.27
CA LYS A 106 1.21 11.56 -30.07
C LYS A 106 1.88 11.05 -28.79
N VAL A 107 2.31 11.97 -27.91
CA VAL A 107 2.86 11.74 -26.55
C VAL A 107 2.13 10.63 -25.79
N ARG A 108 0.79 10.62 -25.87
CA ARG A 108 -0.08 9.63 -25.24
C ARG A 108 0.22 8.18 -25.66
N ASN A 109 0.54 7.94 -26.93
CA ASN A 109 0.84 6.60 -27.44
C ASN A 109 2.19 6.10 -26.92
N ILE A 110 3.15 7.01 -26.76
CA ILE A 110 4.50 6.70 -26.26
C ILE A 110 4.46 6.38 -24.77
N LEU A 111 3.72 7.17 -23.98
CA LEU A 111 3.43 6.88 -22.57
C LEU A 111 2.77 5.50 -22.42
N SER A 112 1.67 5.27 -23.14
CA SER A 112 0.94 3.99 -23.11
C SER A 112 1.84 2.78 -23.42
N SER A 113 2.67 2.87 -24.46
CA SER A 113 3.61 1.80 -24.81
C SER A 113 4.69 1.59 -23.75
N CYS A 114 5.26 2.67 -23.21
CA CYS A 114 6.28 2.62 -22.16
C CYS A 114 5.72 1.90 -20.92
N PHE A 115 4.52 2.28 -20.48
CA PHE A 115 3.88 1.72 -19.30
C PHE A 115 3.44 0.28 -19.45
N LYS A 116 2.92 -0.14 -20.61
CA LYS A 116 2.57 -1.54 -20.86
C LYS A 116 3.72 -2.51 -20.60
N ARG A 117 4.97 -2.09 -20.84
CA ARG A 117 6.16 -2.91 -20.61
C ARG A 117 6.38 -3.23 -19.14
N PHE A 118 6.01 -2.33 -18.24
CA PHE A 118 6.24 -2.45 -16.80
C PHE A 118 4.99 -2.83 -16.01
N ASN A 119 3.81 -2.72 -16.63
CA ASN A 119 2.51 -3.05 -16.03
C ASN A 119 2.48 -4.45 -15.41
N GLY A 120 3.04 -5.44 -16.12
CA GLY A 120 3.08 -6.82 -15.65
C GLY A 120 3.84 -6.96 -14.32
N VAL A 121 5.05 -6.40 -14.26
CA VAL A 121 5.92 -6.46 -13.07
C VAL A 121 5.31 -5.72 -11.90
N ILE A 122 4.78 -4.51 -12.13
CA ILE A 122 4.13 -3.71 -11.09
C ILE A 122 2.91 -4.45 -10.53
N ASN A 123 2.08 -5.05 -11.39
CA ASN A 123 0.94 -5.83 -10.94
C ASN A 123 1.37 -7.03 -10.09
N THR A 124 2.40 -7.76 -10.48
CA THR A 124 2.87 -8.92 -9.69
C THR A 124 3.39 -8.49 -8.32
N LYS A 125 4.14 -7.37 -8.25
CA LYS A 125 4.64 -6.83 -6.99
C LYS A 125 3.51 -6.32 -6.10
N MET A 126 2.54 -5.61 -6.68
CA MET A 126 1.35 -5.13 -5.97
C MET A 126 0.51 -6.27 -5.38
N GLN A 127 0.35 -7.38 -6.13
CA GLN A 127 -0.35 -8.56 -5.64
C GLN A 127 0.38 -9.21 -4.46
N LYS A 128 1.69 -9.41 -4.56
CA LYS A 128 2.50 -9.95 -3.46
C LYS A 128 2.42 -9.07 -2.20
N LEU A 129 2.48 -7.76 -2.38
CA LEU A 129 2.36 -6.81 -1.28
C LEU A 129 0.98 -6.90 -0.61
N PHE A 130 -0.07 -7.00 -1.42
CA PHE A 130 -1.43 -7.17 -0.92
C PHE A 130 -1.58 -8.47 -0.11
N GLU A 131 -1.05 -9.59 -0.60
CA GLU A 131 -1.03 -10.86 0.12
C GLU A 131 -0.27 -10.75 1.46
N ARG A 132 0.83 -10.00 1.52
CA ARG A 132 1.55 -9.77 2.78
C ARG A 132 0.72 -8.96 3.77
N PHE A 133 0.07 -7.88 3.32
CA PHE A 133 -0.80 -7.08 4.19
C PHE A 133 -1.99 -7.89 4.71
N GLU A 134 -2.72 -8.61 3.84
CA GLU A 134 -3.83 -9.49 4.26
C GLU A 134 -3.36 -10.56 5.24
N LYS A 135 -2.16 -11.12 5.05
CA LYS A 135 -1.57 -12.09 5.97
C LYS A 135 -1.29 -11.47 7.33
N THR A 136 -0.70 -10.27 7.38
CA THR A 136 -0.42 -9.57 8.64
C THR A 136 -1.72 -9.23 9.39
N GLU A 137 -2.74 -8.77 8.66
CA GLU A 137 -4.07 -8.47 9.20
C GLU A 137 -4.76 -9.73 9.73
N THR A 138 -4.75 -10.82 8.96
CA THR A 138 -5.36 -12.09 9.37
C THR A 138 -4.65 -12.70 10.57
N TRP A 139 -3.32 -12.63 10.60
CA TRP A 139 -2.51 -13.18 11.69
C TRP A 139 -2.86 -12.51 13.02
N ILE A 140 -2.89 -11.16 13.05
CA ILE A 140 -3.21 -10.43 14.28
C ILE A 140 -4.68 -10.65 14.67
N LYS A 141 -5.62 -10.63 13.71
CA LYS A 141 -7.03 -10.90 14.01
C LYS A 141 -7.22 -12.28 14.64
N ARG A 142 -6.62 -13.33 14.07
CA ARG A 142 -6.66 -14.71 14.59
C ARG A 142 -6.10 -14.84 16.01
N ARG A 143 -5.03 -14.11 16.33
CA ARG A 143 -4.31 -14.27 17.60
C ARG A 143 -4.80 -13.32 18.71
N TYR A 144 -5.38 -12.17 18.36
CA TYR A 144 -5.80 -11.13 19.31
C TYR A 144 -7.31 -10.91 19.39
N PHE A 145 -8.05 -11.05 18.29
CA PHE A 145 -9.43 -10.54 18.24
C PHE A 145 -10.52 -11.63 18.29
N TYR A 146 -10.26 -12.89 17.86
CA TYR A 146 -11.30 -13.95 17.97
C TYR A 146 -11.54 -14.50 19.39
N ARG A 147 -10.83 -14.00 20.42
CA ARG A 147 -11.17 -14.28 21.83
C ARG A 147 -12.09 -13.22 22.44
N CYS A 148 -12.38 -12.13 21.72
CA CYS A 148 -13.41 -11.14 22.04
C CYS A 148 -14.29 -10.94 20.81
N LEU A 149 -15.39 -11.70 20.74
CA LEU A 149 -16.38 -11.63 19.66
C LEU A 149 -16.96 -10.21 19.55
N ALA A 150 -16.53 -9.42 18.56
CA ALA A 150 -17.33 -8.46 17.78
C ALA A 150 -16.41 -7.46 17.10
N TRP A 151 -16.05 -7.70 15.84
CA TRP A 151 -15.47 -6.65 14.98
C TRP A 151 -16.54 -5.99 14.09
N ASP A 152 -17.75 -6.56 13.99
CA ASP A 152 -18.85 -6.03 13.17
C ASP A 152 -19.84 -5.15 13.93
N SER A 153 -19.56 -4.81 15.19
CA SER A 153 -20.39 -3.87 15.93
C SER A 153 -19.53 -3.14 16.93
N TYR A 154 -19.42 -1.82 16.75
CA TYR A 154 -18.95 -0.87 17.75
C TYR A 154 -19.45 -1.27 19.15
N LYS A 155 -18.62 -1.95 19.94
CA LYS A 155 -18.63 -1.95 21.41
C LYS A 155 -17.45 -2.75 21.97
N PHE A 156 -16.49 -1.99 22.49
CA PHE A 156 -15.86 -2.16 23.79
C PHE A 156 -15.89 -3.57 24.40
N CYS A 157 -14.71 -4.17 24.56
CA CYS A 157 -14.49 -5.17 25.59
C CYS A 157 -13.31 -4.74 26.45
N SER A 158 -13.61 -3.95 27.49
CA SER A 158 -12.77 -3.86 28.70
C SER A 158 -13.22 -4.94 29.67
N ARG A 159 -12.33 -5.90 29.94
CA ARG A 159 -11.99 -6.37 31.29
C ARG A 159 -10.79 -7.30 31.24
#